data_AF-A0A812NTL7-F1
#
_entry.id   AF-A0A812NTL7-F1
#
_cell.length_a   1.000
_cell.length_b   1.000
_cell.length_c   1.000
_cell.angle_alpha   90.00
_cell.angle_beta   90.00
_cell.angle_gamma   90.00
#
_symmetry.space_group_name_H-M   'P 1'
#
loop_
_entity.id
_entity.type
_entity.pdbx_description
1 polymer ?
#
loop_
_entity_poly.entity_id
_entity_poly.type
_entity_poly.pdbx_seq_one_letter_code
_entity_poly.pdbx_strand_id
1 'polypeptide(L)'
;MALYLTALLPAAIMLGYKIYINAHRRSQKDHTKSMMGRGGIQDDFSWRISIRTLRFVFMLITMLSTIAAVLGYIVVSAGLETSGSLLLECGKSSNGKALEQVNEKLREFASSSQCSDSAPLDQCHGFAKAFPPPSPWATYTKVLEMELDCGGWCKKEPALFRTDTEKGSEACATNLGRHLWWVAAFTGVPTMVSASILALLGFVLYSYDGL
;
A
#
# COMPACT_ATOMS: atom_id res chain seq x y z
N MET A 1 -7.27 -1.86 -6.69
CA MET A 1 -7.40 -0.68 -7.58
C MET A 1 -6.09 0.06 -7.83
N ALA A 2 -5.21 0.24 -6.83
CA ALA A 2 -3.93 0.97 -7.01
C ALA A 2 -2.98 0.38 -8.09
N LEU A 3 -2.92 -0.95 -8.23
CA LEU A 3 -2.08 -1.62 -9.24
C LEU A 3 -2.46 -1.32 -10.70
N TYR A 4 -3.74 -1.01 -10.97
CA TYR A 4 -4.18 -0.66 -12.32
C TYR A 4 -3.73 0.76 -12.72
N LEU A 5 -3.70 1.68 -11.75
CA LEU A 5 -3.24 3.06 -11.96
C LEU A 5 -1.74 3.13 -12.25
N THR A 6 -0.92 2.29 -11.60
CA THR A 6 0.53 2.26 -11.82
C THR A 6 0.93 1.67 -13.17
N ALA A 7 0.12 0.78 -13.75
CA ALA A 7 0.37 0.21 -15.08
C ALA A 7 -0.14 1.10 -16.23
N LEU A 8 -1.21 1.86 -15.98
CA LEU A 8 -1.80 2.75 -16.99
C LEU A 8 -1.00 4.03 -17.19
N LEU A 9 -0.31 4.54 -16.16
CA LEU A 9 0.46 5.78 -16.27
C LEU A 9 1.63 5.67 -17.28
N PRO A 10 2.51 4.66 -17.22
CA PRO A 10 3.58 4.47 -18.20
C PRO A 10 3.06 4.23 -19.60
N ALA A 11 1.95 3.48 -19.73
CA ALA A 11 1.31 3.22 -21.02
C ALA A 11 0.76 4.52 -21.64
N ALA A 12 0.12 5.38 -20.84
CA ALA A 12 -0.37 6.69 -21.27
C ALA A 12 0.77 7.63 -21.66
N ILE A 13 1.87 7.64 -20.89
CA ILE A 13 3.07 8.43 -21.21
C ILE A 13 3.71 7.93 -22.52
N MET A 14 3.85 6.61 -22.70
CA MET A 14 4.39 6.02 -23.94
C MET A 14 3.48 6.25 -25.15
N LEU A 15 2.16 6.18 -24.97
CA LEU A 15 1.19 6.56 -26.01
C LEU A 15 1.30 8.03 -26.36
N GLY A 16 1.35 8.92 -25.37
CA GLY A 16 1.54 10.36 -25.57
C GLY A 16 2.84 10.66 -26.31
N TYR A 17 3.95 10.01 -25.92
CA TYR A 17 5.24 10.15 -26.59
C TYR A 17 5.23 9.61 -28.02
N LYS A 18 4.60 8.45 -28.26
CA LYS A 18 4.43 7.90 -29.62
C LYS A 18 3.59 8.82 -30.50
N ILE A 19 2.50 9.38 -29.98
CA ILE A 19 1.66 10.34 -30.69
C ILE A 19 2.47 11.59 -31.04
N TYR A 20 3.26 12.11 -30.09
CA TYR A 20 4.16 13.24 -30.30
C TYR A 20 5.21 12.96 -31.38
N ILE A 21 5.94 11.84 -31.32
CA ILE A 21 6.93 11.48 -32.35
C ILE A 21 6.29 11.30 -33.72
N ASN A 22 5.14 10.63 -33.79
CA ASN A 22 4.47 10.41 -35.06
C ASN A 22 3.95 11.72 -35.66
N ALA A 23 3.47 12.64 -34.82
CA ALA A 23 3.18 14.00 -35.24
C ALA A 23 4.48 14.66 -35.75
N HIS A 24 5.53 14.72 -34.93
CA HIS A 24 6.84 15.31 -35.28
C HIS A 24 7.35 14.85 -36.66
N ARG A 25 7.35 13.54 -36.90
CA ARG A 25 7.77 12.94 -38.18
C ARG A 25 6.87 13.29 -39.35
N ARG A 26 5.57 13.46 -39.14
CA ARG A 26 4.65 13.88 -40.22
C ARG A 26 4.91 15.32 -40.65
N SER A 27 5.07 16.27 -39.71
CA SER A 27 5.40 17.65 -40.10
C SER A 27 6.74 17.75 -40.83
N GLN A 28 7.77 17.00 -40.41
CA GLN A 28 9.02 17.01 -41.18
C GLN A 28 8.85 16.50 -42.63
N LYS A 29 8.01 15.47 -42.84
CA LYS A 29 7.68 14.98 -44.19
C LYS A 29 6.85 15.99 -44.98
N ASP A 30 5.98 16.73 -44.32
CA ASP A 30 5.13 17.74 -44.96
C ASP A 30 5.93 19.01 -45.29
N HIS A 31 6.90 19.39 -44.47
CA HIS A 31 7.86 20.46 -44.79
C HIS A 31 8.76 20.12 -46.00
N THR A 32 9.18 18.85 -46.13
CA THR A 32 9.94 18.41 -47.31
C THR A 32 9.06 18.36 -48.57
N LYS A 33 7.79 18.00 -48.45
CA LYS A 33 6.82 18.04 -49.57
C LYS A 33 6.39 19.46 -49.96
N SER A 34 6.26 20.37 -48.99
CA SER A 34 5.90 21.78 -49.23
C SER A 34 7.00 22.55 -49.97
N MET A 35 8.26 22.12 -49.92
CA MET A 35 9.33 22.66 -50.77
C MET A 35 9.21 22.23 -52.23
N MET A 36 8.39 21.20 -52.54
CA MET A 36 8.17 20.70 -53.91
C MET A 36 6.77 21.00 -54.47
N GLY A 37 5.80 21.46 -53.67
CA GLY A 37 4.42 21.59 -54.14
C GLY A 37 3.61 22.64 -53.39
N ARG A 38 3.14 23.62 -54.16
CA ARG A 38 2.31 24.76 -53.81
C ARG A 38 0.93 24.34 -53.25
N GLY A 39 0.54 24.92 -52.12
CA GLY A 39 -0.86 25.21 -51.75
C GLY A 39 -1.70 24.06 -51.21
N GLY A 40 -1.91 24.03 -49.89
CA GLY A 40 -2.92 23.20 -49.25
C GLY A 40 -3.18 23.65 -47.82
N ILE A 41 -4.36 24.22 -47.59
CA ILE A 41 -4.91 24.64 -46.29
C ILE A 41 -5.43 23.38 -45.58
N GLN A 42 -4.73 22.87 -44.55
CA GLN A 42 -5.14 21.81 -43.59
C GLN A 42 -3.88 21.48 -42.75
N ASP A 43 -3.77 21.48 -41.42
CA ASP A 43 -4.71 21.51 -40.28
C ASP A 43 -4.00 22.20 -39.10
N ASP A 44 -4.47 23.38 -38.67
CA ASP A 44 -3.85 24.18 -37.60
C ASP A 44 -4.09 23.64 -36.16
N PHE A 45 -4.74 22.48 -36.02
CA PHE A 45 -5.24 22.02 -34.71
C PHE A 45 -4.32 21.09 -33.91
N SER A 46 -3.12 20.75 -34.41
CA SER A 46 -2.29 19.65 -33.82
C SER A 46 -0.91 20.05 -33.26
N TRP A 47 -0.44 21.30 -33.45
CA TRP A 47 1.01 21.61 -33.33
C TRP A 47 1.44 22.67 -32.30
N ARG A 48 0.60 23.02 -31.32
CA ARG A 48 0.95 24.05 -30.32
C ARG A 48 1.31 23.54 -28.93
N ILE A 49 1.74 22.28 -28.78
CA ILE A 49 2.45 21.93 -27.55
C ILE A 49 3.86 22.50 -27.67
N SER A 50 4.07 23.69 -27.09
CA SER A 50 5.38 24.32 -27.03
C SER A 50 6.36 23.40 -26.30
N ILE A 51 7.59 23.31 -26.79
CA ILE A 51 8.70 22.58 -26.16
C ILE A 51 8.82 22.94 -24.67
N ARG A 52 8.55 24.20 -24.32
CA ARG A 52 8.51 24.67 -22.92
C ARG A 52 7.43 23.97 -22.09
N THR A 53 6.23 23.79 -22.64
CA THR A 53 5.13 23.08 -21.98
C THR A 53 5.49 21.61 -21.76
N LEU A 54 6.12 20.98 -22.75
CA LEU A 54 6.53 19.58 -22.66
C LEU A 54 7.63 19.36 -21.60
N ARG A 55 8.64 20.25 -21.56
CA ARG A 55 9.68 20.24 -20.51
C ARG A 55 9.10 20.43 -19.11
N PHE A 56 8.12 21.33 -18.96
CA PHE A 56 7.42 21.53 -17.71
C PHE A 56 6.65 20.28 -17.27
N VAL A 57 5.95 19.62 -18.21
CA VAL A 57 5.25 18.35 -17.93
C VAL A 57 6.23 17.26 -17.49
N PHE A 58 7.36 17.08 -18.18
CA PHE A 58 8.37 16.09 -17.77
C PHE A 58 8.98 16.42 -16.41
N MET A 59 9.28 17.69 -16.12
CA MET A 59 9.74 18.12 -14.79
C MET A 59 8.73 17.72 -13.70
N LEU A 60 7.44 18.00 -13.90
CA LEU A 60 6.38 17.64 -12.96
C LEU A 60 6.26 16.12 -12.78
N ILE A 61 6.30 15.34 -13.85
CA ILE A 61 6.28 13.87 -13.79
C ILE A 61 7.46 13.37 -12.96
N THR A 62 8.64 13.93 -13.20
CA THR A 62 9.87 13.54 -12.50
C THR A 62 9.76 13.83 -11.00
N MET A 63 9.31 15.04 -10.63
CA MET A 63 9.08 15.45 -9.23
C MET A 63 8.03 14.59 -8.52
N LEU A 64 6.89 14.33 -9.17
CA LEU A 64 5.84 13.49 -8.56
C LEU A 64 6.31 12.05 -8.40
N SER A 65 7.08 11.54 -9.36
CA SER A 65 7.63 10.18 -9.31
C SER A 65 8.69 10.04 -8.21
N THR A 66 9.57 11.02 -8.01
CA THR A 66 10.53 10.97 -6.90
C THR A 66 9.84 11.01 -5.54
N ILE A 67 8.81 11.86 -5.37
CA ILE A 67 8.00 11.89 -4.13
C ILE A 67 7.33 10.54 -3.90
N ALA A 68 6.70 9.95 -4.92
CA ALA A 68 6.06 8.65 -4.81
C ALA A 68 7.05 7.53 -4.46
N ALA A 69 8.26 7.56 -5.03
CA ALA A 69 9.32 6.60 -4.69
C ALA A 69 9.75 6.71 -3.23
N VAL A 70 9.93 7.93 -2.70
CA VAL A 70 10.27 8.18 -1.30
C VAL A 70 9.15 7.70 -0.37
N LEU A 71 7.89 7.98 -0.69
CA LEU A 71 6.74 7.48 0.09
C LEU A 71 6.67 5.96 0.07
N GLY A 72 6.90 5.34 -1.10
CA GLY A 72 7.00 3.89 -1.22
C GLY A 72 8.08 3.31 -0.32
N TYR A 73 9.26 3.92 -0.30
CA TYR A 73 10.36 3.52 0.59
C TYR A 73 9.96 3.61 2.07
N ILE A 74 9.36 4.73 2.50
CA ILE A 74 8.91 4.93 3.89
C ILE A 74 7.89 3.86 4.31
N VAL A 75 6.94 3.52 3.44
CA VAL A 75 5.94 2.48 3.72
C VAL A 75 6.59 1.12 3.88
N VAL A 76 7.55 0.76 3.02
CA VAL A 76 8.28 -0.51 3.13
C VAL A 76 9.12 -0.53 4.41
N SER A 77 9.85 0.53 4.72
CA SER A 77 10.71 0.58 5.90
C SER A 77 9.90 0.50 7.19
N ALA A 78 8.81 1.28 7.30
CA ALA A 78 7.92 1.26 8.46
C ALA A 78 7.21 -0.11 8.60
N GLY A 79 6.82 -0.72 7.48
CA GLY A 79 6.23 -2.05 7.46
C GLY A 79 7.21 -3.13 7.93
N LEU A 80 8.47 -3.07 7.49
CA LEU A 80 9.54 -3.98 7.91
C LEU A 80 9.88 -3.82 9.40
N GLU A 81 9.98 -2.58 9.89
CA GLU A 81 10.26 -2.30 11.29
C GLU A 81 9.10 -2.77 12.20
N THR A 82 7.86 -2.43 11.83
CA THR A 82 6.68 -2.81 12.62
C THR A 82 6.46 -4.32 12.61
N SER A 83 6.58 -4.97 11.45
CA SER A 83 6.48 -6.44 11.36
C SER A 83 7.63 -7.13 12.10
N GLY A 84 8.86 -6.63 11.98
CA GLY A 84 10.01 -7.14 12.71
C GLY A 84 9.83 -7.03 14.22
N SER A 85 9.35 -5.89 14.72
CA SER A 85 9.07 -5.71 16.15
C SER A 85 7.96 -6.66 16.64
N LEU A 86 6.89 -6.85 15.86
CA LEU A 86 5.83 -7.80 16.18
C LEU A 86 6.31 -9.26 16.16
N LEU A 87 7.19 -9.63 15.22
CA LEU A 87 7.66 -11.01 15.05
C LEU A 87 8.78 -11.41 16.03
N LEU A 88 9.71 -10.49 16.33
CA LEU A 88 10.94 -10.79 17.09
C LEU A 88 10.93 -10.22 18.52
N GLU A 89 10.13 -9.20 18.75
CA GLU A 89 10.11 -8.41 19.99
C GLU A 89 8.76 -8.40 20.71
N CYS A 90 7.82 -9.25 20.29
CA CYS A 90 6.55 -9.37 20.99
C CYS A 90 6.77 -9.67 22.47
N GLY A 91 6.15 -8.86 23.34
CA GLY A 91 6.30 -8.96 24.79
C GLY A 91 7.60 -8.37 25.36
N LYS A 92 8.51 -7.86 24.52
CA LYS A 92 9.70 -7.11 24.96
C LYS A 92 9.43 -5.61 24.98
N SER A 93 8.75 -5.09 23.96
CA SER A 93 8.35 -3.68 23.87
C SER A 93 7.26 -3.33 24.89
N SER A 94 7.21 -2.06 25.34
CA SER A 94 6.20 -1.58 26.29
C SER A 94 4.78 -1.78 25.79
N ASN A 95 4.55 -1.50 24.50
CA ASN A 95 3.26 -1.66 23.85
C ASN A 95 2.86 -3.14 23.73
N GLY A 96 3.80 -4.01 23.34
CA GLY A 96 3.55 -5.46 23.27
C GLY A 96 3.22 -6.06 24.63
N LYS A 97 3.87 -5.60 25.71
CA LYS A 97 3.56 -6.01 27.08
C LYS A 97 2.18 -5.56 27.53
N ALA A 98 1.79 -4.31 27.25
CA ALA A 98 0.48 -3.81 27.62
C ALA A 98 -0.66 -4.61 26.95
N LEU A 99 -0.48 -4.96 25.68
CA LEU A 99 -1.39 -5.81 24.93
C LEU A 99 -1.46 -7.23 25.49
N GLU A 100 -0.31 -7.83 25.81
CA GLU A 100 -0.25 -9.16 26.44
C GLU A 100 -0.96 -9.16 27.80
N GLN A 101 -0.75 -8.13 28.63
CA GLN A 101 -1.41 -8.00 29.94
C GLN A 101 -2.94 -7.90 29.83
N VAL A 102 -3.44 -7.20 28.81
CA VAL A 102 -4.89 -7.15 28.57
C VAL A 102 -5.41 -8.49 28.08
N ASN A 103 -4.65 -9.18 27.22
CA ASN A 103 -4.97 -10.52 26.77
C ASN A 103 -5.01 -11.52 27.94
N GLU A 104 -4.04 -11.45 28.86
CA GLU A 104 -4.01 -12.25 30.09
C GLU A 104 -5.26 -11.98 30.95
N LYS A 105 -5.67 -10.72 31.15
CA LYS A 105 -6.91 -10.39 31.87
C LYS A 105 -8.16 -10.96 31.19
N LEU A 106 -8.24 -10.93 29.86
CA LEU A 106 -9.34 -11.54 29.12
C LEU A 106 -9.37 -13.06 29.31
N ARG A 107 -8.19 -13.71 29.37
CA ARG A 107 -8.07 -15.15 29.66
C ARG A 107 -8.41 -15.52 31.09
N GLU A 108 -8.00 -14.70 32.06
CA GLU A 108 -8.40 -14.88 33.46
C GLU A 108 -9.92 -14.79 33.59
N PHE A 109 -10.55 -13.84 32.89
CA PHE A 109 -12.01 -13.75 32.84
C PHE A 109 -12.64 -14.97 32.17
N ALA A 110 -12.09 -15.44 31.04
CA ALA A 110 -12.57 -16.62 30.33
C ALA A 110 -12.47 -17.92 31.14
N SER A 111 -11.38 -18.08 31.90
CA SER A 111 -11.14 -19.25 32.75
C SER A 111 -11.90 -19.19 34.08
N SER A 112 -12.33 -18.01 34.51
CA SER A 112 -13.32 -17.90 35.59
C SER A 112 -14.62 -18.57 35.13
N SER A 113 -15.26 -19.34 36.02
CA SER A 113 -16.41 -20.23 35.75
C SER A 113 -17.70 -19.56 35.22
N GLN A 114 -17.62 -18.33 34.75
CA GLN A 114 -18.70 -17.49 34.23
C GLN A 114 -18.87 -17.60 32.70
N CYS A 115 -17.98 -18.35 32.03
CA CYS A 115 -17.97 -18.51 30.58
C CYS A 115 -17.99 -20.01 30.22
N SER A 116 -18.88 -20.42 29.32
CA SER A 116 -18.88 -21.78 28.76
C SER A 116 -17.90 -21.83 27.60
N ASP A 117 -17.11 -22.90 27.48
CA ASP A 117 -16.15 -23.14 26.38
C ASP A 117 -16.78 -23.05 24.97
N SER A 118 -18.11 -23.10 24.89
CA SER A 118 -18.88 -23.05 23.64
C SER A 118 -19.36 -21.64 23.24
N ALA A 119 -19.17 -20.62 24.08
CA ALA A 119 -19.62 -19.26 23.83
C ALA A 119 -18.43 -18.30 23.67
N PRO A 120 -18.52 -17.31 22.76
CA PRO A 120 -17.50 -16.28 22.65
C PRO A 120 -17.48 -15.40 23.91
N LEU A 121 -16.30 -14.91 24.28
CA LEU A 121 -16.07 -14.22 25.56
C LEU A 121 -16.99 -13.01 25.81
N ASP A 122 -17.37 -12.28 24.75
CA ASP A 122 -18.24 -11.11 24.85
C ASP A 122 -19.71 -11.44 25.17
N GLN A 123 -20.11 -12.69 25.01
CA GLN A 123 -21.44 -13.19 25.40
C GLN A 123 -21.47 -13.79 26.80
N CYS A 124 -20.32 -13.91 27.46
CA CYS A 124 -20.22 -14.49 28.79
C CYS A 124 -20.76 -13.54 29.87
N HIS A 125 -21.36 -14.14 30.90
CA HIS A 125 -22.02 -13.37 31.95
C HIS A 125 -20.99 -12.54 32.72
N GLY A 126 -21.25 -11.24 32.90
CA GLY A 126 -20.32 -10.33 33.59
C GLY A 126 -19.27 -9.66 32.69
N PHE A 127 -19.18 -10.01 31.40
CA PHE A 127 -18.21 -9.40 30.48
C PHE A 127 -18.35 -7.88 30.40
N ALA A 128 -19.56 -7.38 30.18
CA ALA A 128 -19.83 -5.93 30.12
C ALA A 128 -19.53 -5.19 31.43
N LYS A 129 -19.49 -5.90 32.58
CA LYS A 129 -19.13 -5.34 33.88
C LYS A 129 -17.61 -5.34 34.10
N ALA A 130 -16.92 -6.39 33.65
CA ALA A 130 -15.46 -6.50 33.74
C ALA A 130 -14.73 -5.61 32.71
N PHE A 131 -15.32 -5.48 31.51
CA PHE A 131 -14.80 -4.70 30.39
C PHE A 131 -15.86 -3.70 29.91
N PRO A 132 -16.14 -2.64 30.70
CA PRO A 132 -17.17 -1.67 30.37
C PRO A 132 -16.83 -0.90 29.08
N PRO A 133 -17.83 -0.50 28.28
CA PRO A 133 -17.60 0.32 27.10
C PRO A 133 -17.00 1.70 27.45
N PRO A 134 -16.06 2.24 26.66
CA PRO A 134 -15.39 1.59 25.53
C PRO A 134 -14.26 0.67 26.01
N SER A 135 -14.25 -0.57 25.53
CA SER A 135 -13.20 -1.56 25.77
C SER A 135 -12.37 -1.81 24.49
N PRO A 136 -11.60 -0.80 24.03
CA PRO A 136 -11.00 -0.79 22.69
C PRO A 136 -10.10 -2.00 22.45
N TRP A 137 -9.37 -2.45 23.48
CA TRP A 137 -8.48 -3.60 23.38
C TRP A 137 -9.23 -4.94 23.26
N ALA A 138 -10.33 -5.11 23.98
CA ALA A 138 -11.15 -6.32 23.85
C ALA A 138 -11.82 -6.39 22.47
N THR A 139 -12.33 -5.25 21.99
CA THR A 139 -12.86 -5.13 20.61
C THR A 139 -11.77 -5.38 19.58
N TYR A 140 -10.57 -4.85 19.78
CA TYR A 140 -9.44 -5.04 18.88
C TYR A 140 -9.00 -6.51 18.80
N THR A 141 -8.84 -7.18 19.95
CA THR A 141 -8.53 -8.62 20.00
C THR A 141 -9.61 -9.43 19.29
N LYS A 142 -10.90 -9.15 19.54
CA LYS A 142 -12.00 -9.81 18.84
C LYS A 142 -11.88 -9.67 17.32
N VAL A 143 -11.63 -8.46 16.81
CA VAL A 143 -11.48 -8.23 15.36
C VAL A 143 -10.30 -9.02 14.81
N LEU A 144 -9.16 -9.02 15.51
CA LEU A 144 -7.98 -9.75 15.05
C LEU A 144 -8.19 -11.27 15.01
N GLU A 145 -8.77 -11.86 16.06
CA GLU A 145 -9.06 -13.30 16.08
C GLU A 145 -10.02 -13.69 14.95
N MET A 146 -11.02 -12.84 14.67
CA MET A 146 -12.00 -13.06 13.60
C MET A 146 -11.41 -12.91 12.20
N GLU A 147 -10.64 -11.85 11.94
CA GLU A 147 -10.11 -11.52 10.61
C GLU A 147 -8.81 -12.27 10.26
N LEU A 148 -7.98 -12.59 11.26
CA LEU A 148 -6.67 -13.19 11.06
C LEU A 148 -6.59 -14.65 11.53
N ASP A 149 -7.70 -15.31 11.88
CA ASP A 149 -7.70 -16.72 12.30
C ASP A 149 -6.58 -17.04 13.34
N CYS A 150 -6.43 -16.18 14.34
CA CYS A 150 -5.36 -16.27 15.35
C CYS A 150 -5.91 -16.37 16.76
N GLY A 151 -5.04 -16.70 17.73
CA GLY A 151 -5.40 -16.73 19.15
C GLY A 151 -4.22 -16.39 20.05
N GLY A 152 -4.50 -15.66 21.13
CA GLY A 152 -3.48 -15.03 21.96
C GLY A 152 -2.76 -13.88 21.25
N TRP A 153 -2.04 -13.05 22.01
CA TRP A 153 -1.31 -11.91 21.43
C TRP A 153 0.12 -12.28 21.04
N CYS A 154 1.03 -12.46 21.99
CA CYS A 154 2.43 -12.84 21.71
C CYS A 154 2.68 -14.35 21.71
N LYS A 155 1.88 -15.09 22.47
CA LYS A 155 1.97 -16.55 22.56
C LYS A 155 0.81 -17.18 21.81
N LYS A 156 1.05 -18.37 21.27
CA LYS A 156 0.00 -19.19 20.64
C LYS A 156 -0.94 -19.70 21.72
N GLU A 157 -2.18 -19.25 21.69
CA GLU A 157 -3.20 -19.59 22.69
C GLU A 157 -4.56 -19.80 22.00
N PRO A 158 -5.53 -20.46 22.66
CA PRO A 158 -6.88 -20.57 22.11
C PRO A 158 -7.50 -19.18 21.90
N ALA A 159 -8.23 -19.01 20.81
CA ALA A 159 -9.00 -17.80 20.56
C ALA A 159 -10.11 -17.65 21.62
N LEU A 160 -10.35 -16.42 22.06
CA LEU A 160 -11.31 -16.11 23.12
C LEU A 160 -12.69 -15.75 22.58
N PHE A 161 -12.75 -15.13 21.41
CA PHE A 161 -13.97 -14.64 20.80
C PHE A 161 -14.49 -15.53 19.67
N ARG A 162 -13.82 -16.67 19.43
CA ARG A 162 -14.19 -17.67 18.43
C ARG A 162 -14.48 -19.02 19.06
N THR A 163 -15.51 -19.68 18.55
CA THR A 163 -15.91 -21.03 18.95
C THR A 163 -15.13 -22.12 18.20
N ASP A 164 -14.53 -21.78 17.05
CA ASP A 164 -13.75 -22.72 16.23
C ASP A 164 -12.30 -22.81 16.73
N THR A 165 -12.07 -23.60 17.77
CA THR A 165 -10.78 -23.73 18.46
C THR A 165 -9.68 -24.43 17.65
N GLU A 166 -10.03 -25.18 16.60
CA GLU A 166 -9.06 -25.87 15.74
C GLU A 166 -8.23 -24.93 14.85
N LYS A 167 -8.62 -23.66 14.71
CA LYS A 167 -7.99 -22.71 13.77
C LYS A 167 -6.99 -21.73 14.38
N GLY A 168 -6.75 -21.76 15.70
CA GLY A 168 -5.74 -20.93 16.37
C GLY A 168 -4.30 -21.41 16.10
N SER A 169 -3.85 -21.41 14.85
CA SER A 169 -2.58 -22.02 14.46
C SER A 169 -1.37 -21.21 14.93
N GLU A 170 -1.51 -19.88 15.09
CA GLU A 170 -0.44 -18.93 15.41
C GLU A 170 -0.92 -17.79 16.34
N ALA A 171 0.04 -17.14 17.01
CA ALA A 171 -0.19 -15.95 17.82
C ALA A 171 -0.62 -14.75 16.94
N CYS A 172 -1.54 -13.91 17.42
CA CYS A 172 -2.06 -12.80 16.63
C CYS A 172 -0.99 -11.78 16.24
N ALA A 173 0.00 -11.50 17.09
CA ALA A 173 1.11 -10.61 16.74
C ALA A 173 1.94 -11.15 15.57
N THR A 174 2.17 -12.46 15.52
CA THR A 174 2.88 -13.12 14.43
C THR A 174 2.11 -13.00 13.12
N ASN A 175 0.81 -13.32 13.13
CA ASN A 175 0.02 -13.28 11.91
C ASN A 175 -0.21 -11.84 11.42
N LEU A 176 -0.46 -10.91 12.35
CA LEU A 176 -0.54 -9.48 12.04
C LEU A 176 0.79 -8.95 11.47
N GLY A 177 1.92 -9.30 12.08
CA GLY A 177 3.25 -8.94 11.59
C GLY A 177 3.50 -9.44 10.18
N ARG A 178 3.17 -10.71 9.90
CA ARG A 178 3.25 -11.30 8.56
C ARG A 178 2.33 -10.60 7.56
N HIS A 179 1.11 -10.28 7.96
CA HIS A 179 0.14 -9.56 7.12
C HIS A 179 0.63 -8.16 6.78
N LEU A 180 1.12 -7.40 7.77
CA LEU A 180 1.70 -6.07 7.57
C LEU A 180 2.92 -6.11 6.65
N TRP A 181 3.79 -7.10 6.83
CA TRP A 181 4.93 -7.31 5.94
C TRP A 181 4.49 -7.53 4.49
N TRP A 182 3.54 -8.44 4.27
CA TRP A 182 3.01 -8.72 2.94
C TRP A 182 2.36 -7.50 2.30
N VAL A 183 1.52 -6.77 3.04
CA VAL A 183 0.88 -5.55 2.55
C VAL A 183 1.94 -4.52 2.18
N ALA A 184 2.89 -4.24 3.07
CA ALA A 184 3.97 -3.29 2.82
C ALA A 184 4.83 -3.68 1.62
N ALA A 185 5.18 -4.96 1.47
CA ALA A 185 5.94 -5.46 0.33
C ALA A 185 5.15 -5.35 -0.98
N PHE A 186 3.88 -5.77 -1.00
CA PHE A 186 3.05 -5.74 -2.21
C PHE A 186 2.63 -4.34 -2.64
N THR A 187 2.46 -3.39 -1.72
CA THR A 187 2.10 -2.01 -2.08
C THR A 187 3.34 -1.15 -2.30
N GLY A 188 4.32 -1.27 -1.41
CA GLY A 188 5.48 -0.38 -1.37
C GLY A 188 6.51 -0.69 -2.45
N VAL A 189 6.87 -1.97 -2.66
CA VAL A 189 7.90 -2.34 -3.65
C VAL A 189 7.48 -1.98 -5.08
N PRO A 190 6.26 -2.33 -5.57
CA PRO A 190 5.84 -1.95 -6.92
C PRO A 190 5.74 -0.44 -7.10
N THR A 191 5.28 0.29 -6.08
CA THR A 191 5.21 1.76 -6.12
C THR A 191 6.61 2.36 -6.24
N MET A 192 7.55 1.90 -5.41
CA MET A 192 8.93 2.36 -5.44
C MET A 192 9.61 2.09 -6.79
N VAL A 193 9.46 0.86 -7.32
CA VAL A 193 10.05 0.46 -8.61
C VAL A 193 9.45 1.26 -9.77
N SER A 194 8.11 1.31 -9.88
CA SER A 194 7.43 2.02 -10.97
C SER A 194 7.72 3.52 -10.96
N ALA A 195 7.72 4.15 -9.77
CA ALA A 195 8.05 5.56 -9.62
C ALA A 195 9.52 5.85 -9.93
N SER A 196 10.44 4.97 -9.54
CA SER A 196 11.87 5.12 -9.90
C SER A 196 12.09 5.04 -11.42
N ILE A 197 11.42 4.11 -12.10
CA ILE A 197 11.49 4.00 -13.57
C ILE A 197 10.91 5.26 -14.23
N LEU A 198 9.77 5.76 -13.76
CA LEU A 198 9.16 6.98 -14.29
C LEU A 198 10.02 8.23 -14.06
N ALA A 199 10.68 8.33 -12.89
CA ALA A 199 11.62 9.41 -12.62
C ALA A 199 12.82 9.36 -13.56
N LEU A 200 13.40 8.18 -13.80
CA LEU A 200 14.50 8.02 -14.76
C LEU A 200 14.09 8.39 -16.18
N LEU A 201 12.92 7.93 -16.64
CA LEU A 201 12.40 8.26 -17.97
C LEU A 201 12.13 9.76 -18.11
N GLY A 202 11.50 10.37 -17.10
CA GLY A 202 11.23 11.81 -17.06
C GLY A 202 12.52 12.63 -17.13
N PHE A 203 13.55 12.21 -16.38
CA PHE A 203 14.86 12.87 -16.38
C PHE A 203 15.59 12.76 -17.72
N VAL A 204 15.60 11.57 -18.33
CA VAL A 204 16.24 11.35 -19.65
C VAL A 204 15.52 12.18 -20.73
N LEU A 205 14.19 12.18 -20.73
CA LEU A 205 13.40 12.98 -21.69
C LEU A 205 13.55 14.49 -21.47
N TYR A 206 13.65 14.93 -20.21
CA TYR A 206 13.91 16.33 -19.89
C TYR A 206 15.30 16.80 -20.38
N SER A 207 16.31 15.93 -20.27
CA SER A 207 17.71 16.25 -20.62
C SER A 207 18.05 16.03 -22.09
N TYR A 208 17.13 15.47 -22.88
CA TYR A 208 17.37 15.22 -24.29
C TYR A 208 17.25 16.55 -25.06
N ASP A 209 18.40 17.09 -25.46
CA ASP A 209 18.51 18.37 -26.20
C ASP A 209 17.77 18.38 -27.55
N GLY A 210 17.39 17.21 -28.08
CA GLY A 210 16.62 17.07 -29.32
C GLY A 210 15.11 17.20 -29.17
N LEU A 211 14.62 17.68 -28.02
CA LEU A 211 13.21 17.97 -27.72
C LEU A 211 12.90 19.47 -27.73
#